data_AF-A0A964JX80-F1
#
_entry.id   AF-A0A964JX80-F1
#
_cell.length_a   1.000
_cell.length_b   1.000
_cell.length_c   1.000
_cell.angle_alpha   90.00
_cell.angle_beta   90.00
_cell.angle_gamma   90.00
#
_symmetry.space_group_name_H-M   'P 1'
#
loop_
_entity.id
_entity.type
_entity.pdbx_description
1 polymer ?
#
loop_
_entity_poly.entity_id
_entity_poly.type
_entity_poly.pdbx_seq_one_letter_code
_entity_poly.pdbx_strand_id
1 'polypeptide(L)' 'MPFSHTFVVPSHNQAKFLPATLDALLAQNEPSEIVISEDFSTDESPAIARAYAEKHPGRSTA' A
#
# COMPACT_ATOMS: atom_id res chain seq x y z
N MET A 1 1.29 1.40 19.24
CA MET A 1 1.19 2.68 18.51
C MET A 1 -0.21 2.76 17.96
N PRO A 2 -1.11 3.67 18.39
CA PRO A 2 -2.35 3.84 17.65
C PRO A 2 -2.00 4.65 16.41
N PHE A 3 -2.04 4.02 15.24
CA PHE A 3 -2.21 4.78 14.02
C PHE A 3 -3.48 5.62 14.17
N SER A 4 -3.45 6.87 13.74
CA SER A 4 -4.63 7.73 13.76
C SER A 4 -5.70 7.24 12.78
N HIS A 5 -5.25 6.64 11.67
CA HIS A 5 -6.09 6.15 10.58
C HIS A 5 -5.47 4.88 9.97
N THR A 6 -6.33 4.01 9.45
CA THR A 6 -5.94 2.89 8.60
C THR A 6 -6.54 3.10 7.22
N PHE A 7 -5.70 3.12 6.19
CA PHE A 7 -6.11 3.18 4.79
C PHE A 7 -6.11 1.77 4.21
N VAL A 8 -7.27 1.29 3.76
CA VAL A 8 -7.38 0.02 3.04
C VAL A 8 -7.39 0.32 1.54
N VAL A 9 -6.43 -0.26 0.82
CA VAL A 9 -6.22 -0.05 -0.62
C VAL A 9 -6.49 -1.36 -1.36
N PRO A 10 -7.73 -1.61 -1.82
CA PRO A 10 -8.00 -2.74 -2.70
C PRO A 10 -7.31 -2.54 -4.05
N SER A 11 -6.66 -3.58 -4.55
CA SER A 11 -5.87 -3.52 -5.79
C SER A 11 -6.09 -4.77 -6.63
N HIS A 12 -6.59 -4.57 -7.86
CA HIS A 12 -6.65 -5.57 -8.93
C HIS A 12 -6.20 -4.94 -10.26
N ASN A 13 -5.12 -5.47 -10.84
CA ASN A 13 -4.48 -4.98 -12.07
C ASN A 13 -4.21 -3.45 -12.07
N GLN A 14 -3.62 -2.95 -11.00
CA GLN A 14 -3.33 -1.52 -10.77
C GLN A 14 -1.85 -1.18 -10.89
N ALA A 15 -1.01 -1.95 -11.58
CA ALA A 15 0.44 -1.73 -11.62
C ALA A 15 0.82 -0.29 -12.03
N LYS A 16 0.01 0.31 -12.91
CA LYS A 16 0.18 1.69 -13.38
C LYS A 16 -0.07 2.76 -12.31
N PHE A 17 -0.96 2.52 -11.35
CA PHE A 17 -1.49 3.54 -10.43
C PHE A 17 -1.14 3.30 -8.97
N LEU A 18 -0.89 2.04 -8.61
CA LEU A 18 -0.61 1.62 -7.24
C LEU A 18 0.60 2.37 -6.65
N PRO A 19 1.76 2.52 -7.34
CA PRO A 19 2.90 3.24 -6.77
C PRO A 19 2.58 4.69 -6.39
N ALA A 20 1.97 5.45 -7.29
CA ALA A 20 1.62 6.85 -7.05
C ALA A 20 0.62 7.01 -5.89
N THR A 21 -0.30 6.06 -5.75
CA THR A 21 -1.27 6.04 -4.64
C THR A 21 -0.57 5.80 -3.30
N LEU A 22 0.30 4.79 -3.23
CA LEU A 22 1.02 4.44 -2.02
C LEU A 22 2.00 5.54 -1.60
N ASP A 23 2.72 6.14 -2.56
CA ASP A 23 3.62 7.28 -2.31
C ASP A 23 2.85 8.46 -1.70
N ALA A 24 1.66 8.77 -2.22
CA ALA A 24 0.83 9.86 -1.72
C ALA A 24 0.33 9.60 -0.28
N LEU A 25 -0.05 8.36 0.04
CA LEU A 25 -0.48 7.97 1.39
C LEU A 25 0.69 7.96 2.39
N LEU A 26 1.88 7.52 1.96
CA LEU A 26 3.08 7.50 2.79
C LEU A 26 3.62 8.90 3.09
N ALA A 27 3.42 9.86 2.17
CA ALA A 27 3.83 11.25 2.32
C ALA A 27 2.96 12.06 3.31
N GLN A 28 1.88 11.49 3.86
CA GLN A 28 1.05 12.17 4.85
C GLN A 28 1.81 12.35 6.19
N ASN A 29 1.59 13.48 6.86
CA ASN A 29 2.26 13.82 8.12
C ASN A 29 1.67 13.11 9.35
N GLU A 30 0.41 12.67 9.27
CA GLU A 30 -0.27 11.97 10.36
C GLU A 30 0.15 10.49 10.41
N PRO A 31 0.28 9.89 11.60
CA PRO A 31 0.63 8.49 11.72
C PRO A 31 -0.51 7.62 11.18
N SER A 32 -0.28 6.92 10.09
CA SER A 32 -1.26 6.01 9.48
C SER A 32 -0.65 4.66 9.10
N GLU A 33 -1.52 3.64 9.09
CA GLU A 33 -1.25 2.31 8.55
C GLU A 33 -1.90 2.17 7.17
N ILE A 34 -1.23 1.47 6.27
CA ILE A 34 -1.73 1.14 4.94
C ILE A 34 -1.86 -0.38 4.83
N VAL A 35 -3.06 -0.87 4.51
CA VAL A 35 -3.32 -2.28 4.23
C VAL A 35 -3.67 -2.42 2.76
N ILE A 36 -2.81 -3.08 2.00
CA ILE A 36 -3.03 -3.33 0.58
C ILE A 36 -3.76 -4.67 0.45
N SER A 37 -4.99 -4.65 -0.07
CA SER A 37 -5.75 -5.86 -0.35
C SER A 37 -5.57 -6.23 -1.81
N GLU A 38 -4.56 -7.05 -2.09
CA GLU A 38 -4.27 -7.58 -3.41
C GLU A 38 -5.29 -8.69 -3.77
N ASP A 39 -5.87 -8.65 -4.97
CA ASP A 39 -6.93 -9.55 -5.42
C ASP A 39 -6.52 -10.37 -6.64
N PHE A 40 -5.46 -11.18 -6.52
CA PHE A 40 -4.98 -12.08 -7.59
C PHE A 40 -4.76 -11.37 -8.94
N SER A 41 -4.14 -10.19 -8.91
CA SER A 41 -3.79 -9.49 -10.13
C SER A 41 -2.90 -10.34 -11.04
N THR A 42 -3.06 -10.13 -12.34
CA THR A 42 -2.30 -10.80 -13.41
C THR A 42 -1.19 -9.93 -13.99
N ASP A 43 -1.07 -8.70 -13.52
CA ASP A 43 0.00 -7.76 -13.84
C ASP A 43 1.04 -7.66 -12.70
N GLU A 44 1.85 -6.60 -12.69
CA GLU A 44 2.91 -6.40 -11.69
C GLU A 44 2.40 -5.91 -10.32
N SER A 45 1.09 -5.69 -10.13
CA SER A 45 0.53 -5.18 -8.86
C SER A 45 0.96 -5.97 -7.62
N PRO A 46 1.01 -7.32 -7.62
CA PRO A 46 1.38 -8.09 -6.43
C PRO A 46 2.86 -7.87 -6.06
N ALA A 47 3.74 -7.75 -7.06
CA ALA A 47 5.15 -7.47 -6.84
C ALA A 47 5.36 -6.06 -6.28
N ILE A 48 4.62 -5.08 -6.80
CA ILE A 48 4.63 -3.70 -6.30
C ILE A 48 4.15 -3.66 -4.84
N ALA A 49 3.00 -4.26 -4.52
CA ALA A 49 2.43 -4.29 -3.18
C ALA A 49 3.43 -4.85 -2.14
N ARG A 50 4.05 -6.01 -2.46
CA ARG A 50 5.10 -6.62 -1.61
C ARG A 50 6.31 -5.71 -1.42
N ALA A 51 6.80 -5.09 -2.49
CA ALA A 51 7.94 -4.19 -2.41
C ALA A 51 7.68 -2.97 -1.51
N TYR A 52 6.45 -2.44 -1.49
CA TYR A 52 6.07 -1.36 -0.56
C TYR A 52 6.01 -1.85 0.89
N ALA A 53 5.37 -3.01 1.14
CA ALA A 53 5.31 -3.61 2.48
C ALA A 53 6.71 -3.87 3.07
N GLU A 54 7.64 -4.37 2.25
CA GLU A 54 9.03 -4.64 2.66
C GLU A 54 9.84 -3.35 2.93
N LYS A 55 9.66 -2.31 2.10
CA LYS A 55 10.38 -1.03 2.25
C LYS A 55 9.89 -0.21 3.44
N HIS A 56 8.63 -0.39 3.85
CA HIS A 56 7.98 0.40 4.89
C HIS A 56 7.43 -0.49 6.02
N PRO A 57 8.31 -1.25 6.72
CA PRO A 57 7.88 -2.14 7.79
C PRO A 57 7.16 -1.35 8.89
N GLY A 58 5.98 -1.82 9.29
CA GLY A 58 5.16 -1.17 10.31
C GLY A 58 4.42 0.09 9.85
N ARG A 59 4.44 0.40 8.55
CA ARG A 59 3.60 1.46 7.95
C ARG A 59 2.72 0.95 6.82
N SER A 60 3.13 -0.12 6.14
CA SER A 60 2.31 -0.80 5.16
C SER A 60 2.41 -2.32 5.26
N THR A 61 1.31 -3.00 4.94
CA THR A 61 1.21 -4.45 4.78
C THR A 61 0.50 -4.76 3.46
N ALA A 62 0.82 -5.92 2.86
CA ALA A 62 0.31 -6.36 1.56
C ALA A 62 -0.03 -7.85 1.59
#